data_AF-A0A645JA23-F1
#
_entry.id   AF-A0A645JA23-F1
#
_cell.length_a   1.000
_cell.length_b   1.000
_cell.length_c   1.000
_cell.angle_alpha   90.00
_cell.angle_beta   90.00
_cell.angle_gamma   90.00
#
_symmetry.space_group_name_H-M   'P 1'
#
loop_
_entity.id
_entity.type
_entity.pdbx_description
1 polymer ?
#
loop_
_entity_poly.entity_id
_entity_poly.type
_entity_poly.pdbx_seq_one_letter_code
_entity_poly.pdbx_strand_id
1 'polypeptide(L)'
;MGKINYQTYELNSPVKESGTLQVIDITNSIGLKAYIRTLQFILIKAVLDIFPKAKISIEHSLSKGIYGEIEKETPLNEEEIIKIKDKMKDLISLDIVINKVTVKKEEAIKILKSLQ
;
A
#
# COMPACT_ATOMS: atom_id res chain seq x y z
N MET A 1 6.18 -2.66 13.18
CA MET A 1 6.03 -4.14 13.12
C MET A 1 6.89 -4.74 14.22
N GLY A 2 6.79 -6.05 14.46
CA GLY A 2 7.61 -6.73 15.48
C GLY A 2 8.25 -8.00 14.94
N LYS A 3 9.33 -8.45 15.59
CA LYS A 3 9.93 -9.76 15.35
C LYS A 3 10.06 -10.51 16.67
N ILE A 4 9.60 -11.76 16.69
CA ILE A 4 9.70 -12.68 17.83
C ILE A 4 10.27 -13.99 17.27
N ASN A 5 11.29 -14.56 17.91
CA ASN A 5 11.88 -15.85 17.53
C ASN A 5 12.13 -16.02 16.02
N TYR A 6 12.69 -14.98 15.38
CA TYR A 6 12.97 -14.92 13.95
C TYR A 6 11.77 -14.68 13.02
N GLN A 7 10.53 -14.77 13.50
CA GLN A 7 9.30 -14.54 12.74
C GLN A 7 8.86 -13.07 12.82
N THR A 8 8.41 -12.52 11.70
CA THR A 8 7.90 -11.14 11.62
C THR A 8 6.39 -11.12 11.83
N TYR A 9 5.92 -10.24 12.71
CA TYR A 9 4.53 -10.05 13.05
C TYR A 9 4.08 -8.62 12.68
N GLU A 10 2.87 -8.52 12.13
CA GLU A 10 2.17 -7.25 11.99
C GLU A 10 1.74 -6.74 13.37
N LEU A 11 1.59 -5.42 13.53
CA LEU A 11 1.25 -4.83 14.84
C LEU A 11 -0.11 -5.30 15.38
N ASN A 12 -1.05 -5.60 14.48
CA ASN A 12 -2.41 -6.03 14.83
C ASN A 12 -2.56 -7.57 14.80
N SER A 13 -1.47 -8.33 14.63
CA SER A 13 -1.52 -9.78 14.62
C SER A 13 -1.40 -10.35 16.04
N PRO A 14 -2.18 -11.39 16.39
CA PRO A 14 -2.02 -12.07 17.66
C PRO A 14 -0.66 -12.79 17.71
N VAL A 15 0.04 -12.65 18.83
CA VAL A 15 1.28 -13.38 19.11
C VAL A 15 0.93 -14.78 19.59
N LYS A 16 1.50 -15.80 18.96
CA LYS A 16 1.18 -17.22 19.24
C LYS A 16 2.23 -17.94 20.08
N GLU A 17 3.37 -17.31 20.32
CA GLU A 17 4.52 -17.90 21.02
C GLU A 17 5.14 -16.88 21.97
N SER A 18 5.76 -17.37 23.05
CA SER A 18 6.55 -16.51 23.94
C SER A 18 7.92 -16.25 23.34
N GLY A 19 8.47 -15.06 23.58
CA GLY A 19 9.81 -14.70 23.13
C GLY A 19 10.14 -13.24 23.37
N THR A 20 11.30 -12.82 22.89
CA THR A 20 11.74 -11.42 22.98
C THR A 20 11.27 -10.64 21.76
N LEU A 21 10.50 -9.57 21.99
CA LEU A 21 10.06 -8.66 20.94
C LEU A 21 11.22 -7.75 20.50
N GLN A 22 11.51 -7.76 19.21
CA GLN A 22 12.34 -6.76 18.55
C GLN A 22 11.44 -5.84 17.74
N VAL A 23 11.51 -4.54 18.00
CA VAL A 23 10.75 -3.54 17.25
C VAL A 23 11.35 -3.39 15.85
N ILE A 24 10.50 -3.39 14.84
CA ILE A 24 10.86 -3.09 13.46
C ILE A 24 10.21 -1.75 13.09
N ASP A 25 11.05 -0.74 12.91
CA ASP A 25 10.72 0.59 12.41
C ASP A 25 11.27 0.80 10.98
N ILE A 26 11.17 2.03 10.48
CA ILE A 26 11.60 2.40 9.12
C ILE A 26 13.13 2.42 8.91
N THR A 27 13.93 2.36 9.97
CA THR A 27 15.40 2.23 9.87
C THR A 27 15.79 0.80 9.46
N ASN A 28 14.89 -0.16 9.70
CA ASN A 28 15.03 -1.52 9.23
C ASN A 28 14.50 -1.68 7.80
N SER A 29 15.20 -2.45 6.96
CA SER A 29 14.82 -2.65 5.56
C SER A 29 13.43 -3.28 5.39
N ILE A 30 12.97 -4.13 6.31
CA ILE A 30 11.62 -4.72 6.31
C ILE A 30 10.59 -3.63 6.60
N GLY A 31 10.83 -2.80 7.61
CA GLY A 31 9.91 -1.70 7.97
C GLY A 31 9.84 -0.66 6.87
N LEU A 32 10.97 -0.30 6.25
CA LEU A 32 11.00 0.60 5.10
C LEU A 32 10.19 0.05 3.92
N LYS A 33 10.32 -1.25 3.61
CA LYS A 33 9.51 -1.90 2.56
C LYS A 33 8.01 -1.86 2.87
N ALA A 34 7.61 -2.11 4.12
CA ALA A 34 6.21 -2.02 4.53
C ALA A 34 5.67 -0.59 4.42
N TYR A 35 6.46 0.41 4.82
CA TYR A 35 6.13 1.82 4.68
C TYR A 35 5.94 2.21 3.21
N ILE A 36 6.91 1.87 2.35
CA ILE A 36 6.85 2.15 0.92
C ILE A 36 5.62 1.48 0.26
N ARG A 37 5.33 0.22 0.61
CA ARG A 37 4.15 -0.49 0.10
C ARG A 37 2.84 0.16 0.54
N THR A 38 2.81 0.73 1.74
CA THR A 38 1.64 1.49 2.22
C THR A 38 1.44 2.77 1.40
N LEU A 39 2.51 3.51 1.11
CA LEU A 39 2.45 4.69 0.22
C LEU A 39 1.98 4.32 -1.20
N GLN A 40 2.36 3.15 -1.72
CA GLN A 40 1.86 2.64 -3.00
C GLN A 40 0.34 2.43 -2.97
N PHE A 41 -0.21 1.84 -1.91
CA PHE A 41 -1.66 1.69 -1.76
C PHE A 41 -2.38 3.05 -1.67
N ILE A 42 -1.79 4.01 -0.97
CA ILE A 42 -2.33 5.37 -0.87
C ILE A 42 -2.34 6.05 -2.24
N LEU A 43 -1.27 5.92 -3.03
CA LEU A 43 -1.21 6.42 -4.40
C LEU A 43 -2.30 5.80 -5.27
N ILE A 44 -2.40 4.46 -5.27
CA ILE A 44 -3.43 3.74 -6.05
C ILE A 44 -4.83 4.24 -5.67
N LYS A 45 -5.12 4.34 -4.36
CA LYS A 45 -6.42 4.83 -3.90
C LYS A 45 -6.66 6.28 -4.29
N ALA A 46 -5.68 7.17 -4.14
CA ALA A 46 -5.80 8.57 -4.52
C ALA A 46 -6.11 8.72 -6.03
N VAL A 47 -5.40 7.96 -6.86
CA VAL A 47 -5.61 7.95 -8.31
C VAL A 47 -6.99 7.42 -8.66
N LEU A 48 -7.43 6.30 -8.07
CA LEU A 48 -8.75 5.72 -8.35
C LEU A 48 -9.91 6.57 -7.80
N ASP A 49 -9.72 7.29 -6.69
CA ASP A 49 -10.70 8.24 -6.17
C ASP A 49 -10.91 9.43 -7.13
N ILE A 50 -9.86 9.86 -7.85
CA ILE A 50 -9.91 10.99 -8.81
C ILE A 50 -10.29 10.51 -10.22
N PHE A 51 -9.74 9.38 -10.65
CA PHE A 51 -9.88 8.78 -11.96
C PHE A 51 -10.33 7.31 -11.83
N PRO A 52 -11.63 7.05 -11.61
CA PRO A 52 -12.14 5.71 -11.29
C PRO A 52 -11.86 4.63 -12.34
N LYS A 53 -11.60 5.02 -13.58
CA LYS A 53 -11.29 4.10 -14.70
C LYS A 53 -9.80 3.97 -15.01
N ALA A 54 -8.93 4.65 -14.26
CA ALA A 54 -7.49 4.59 -14.50
C ALA A 54 -6.95 3.19 -14.19
N LYS A 55 -5.94 2.76 -14.95
CA LYS A 55 -5.14 1.59 -14.62
C LYS A 55 -3.80 2.05 -14.09
N ILE A 56 -3.35 1.45 -12.99
CA ILE A 56 -2.10 1.80 -12.33
C ILE A 56 -1.21 0.56 -12.36
N SER A 57 -0.02 0.70 -12.94
CA SER A 57 1.05 -0.29 -12.85
C SER A 57 2.16 0.26 -11.96
N ILE A 58 2.65 -0.57 -11.03
CA ILE A 58 3.82 -0.24 -10.22
C ILE A 58 4.86 -1.30 -10.54
N GLU A 59 5.99 -0.86 -11.08
CA GLU A 59 6.99 -1.76 -11.60
C GLU A 59 8.11 -1.96 -10.59
N HIS A 60 9.23 -1.26 -10.79
CA HIS A 60 10.46 -1.48 -10.08
C HIS A 60 10.88 -0.24 -9.30
N SER A 61 11.65 -0.47 -8.23
CA SER A 61 12.40 0.60 -7.58
C SER A 61 13.43 1.14 -8.56
N LEU A 62 13.37 2.44 -8.86
CA LEU A 62 14.36 3.13 -9.66
C LEU A 62 15.19 4.02 -8.74
N SER A 63 16.40 3.58 -8.39
CA SER A 63 17.25 4.24 -7.40
C SER A 63 16.52 4.44 -6.06
N LYS A 64 16.33 5.70 -5.62
CA LYS A 64 15.59 6.06 -4.39
C LYS A 64 14.08 6.25 -4.61
N GLY A 65 13.59 6.03 -5.82
CA GLY A 65 12.18 6.21 -6.19
C GLY A 65 11.51 4.90 -6.60
N ILE A 66 10.22 5.00 -6.87
CA ILE A 66 9.41 3.94 -7.49
C ILE A 66 8.98 4.45 -8.86
N TYR A 67 9.14 3.61 -9.88
CA TYR A 67 8.59 3.86 -11.20
C TYR A 67 7.30 3.07 -11.41
N GLY A 68 6.36 3.66 -12.14
CA GLY A 68 5.08 3.08 -12.49
C GLY A 68 4.33 3.97 -13.47
N GLU A 69 3.22 3.47 -13.98
CA GLU A 69 2.42 4.14 -15.01
C GLU A 69 0.97 4.29 -14.56
N ILE A 70 0.35 5.38 -14.98
CA ILE A 70 -1.07 5.65 -14.79
C ILE A 70 -1.68 5.83 -16.18
N GLU A 71 -2.40 4.82 -16.64
CA GLU A 71 -3.14 4.84 -17.89
C GLU A 71 -4.55 5.38 -17.65
N LYS A 72 -4.90 6.48 -18.31
CA LYS A 72 -6.26 7.03 -18.38
C LYS A 72 -6.53 7.57 -19.79
N GLU A 73 -7.75 8.02 -20.06
CA GLU A 73 -8.16 8.49 -21.39
C GLU A 73 -7.29 9.62 -21.97
N THR A 74 -6.72 10.46 -21.09
CA THR A 74 -5.81 11.55 -21.47
C THR A 74 -4.49 11.47 -20.68
N PRO A 75 -3.35 11.93 -21.21
CA PRO A 75 -2.11 12.01 -20.43
C PRO A 75 -2.30 12.80 -19.13
N LEU A 76 -1.53 12.44 -18.10
CA LEU A 76 -1.47 13.22 -16.87
C LEU A 76 -0.88 14.61 -17.16
N ASN A 77 -1.53 15.64 -16.64
CA ASN A 77 -0.99 17.00 -16.63
C ASN A 77 -0.51 17.41 -15.21
N GLU A 78 0.18 18.55 -15.12
CA GLU A 78 0.77 19.03 -13.87
C GLU A 78 -0.27 19.30 -12.76
N GLU A 79 -1.44 19.84 -13.11
CA GLU A 79 -2.52 20.10 -12.15
C GLU A 79 -3.07 18.79 -11.56
N GLU A 80 -3.19 17.75 -12.39
CA GLU A 80 -3.63 16.43 -11.95
C GLU A 80 -2.60 15.77 -11.03
N ILE A 81 -1.30 15.96 -11.29
CA ILE A 81 -0.23 15.49 -10.40
C ILE A 81 -0.35 16.16 -9.02
N ILE A 82 -0.61 17.47 -8.98
CA ILE A 82 -0.84 18.21 -7.72
C ILE A 82 -2.08 17.66 -7.00
N LYS A 83 -3.19 17.47 -7.72
CA LYS A 83 -4.43 16.90 -7.16
C LYS A 83 -4.20 15.50 -6.55
N ILE A 84 -3.46 14.63 -7.24
CA ILE A 84 -3.11 13.30 -6.71
C ILE A 84 -2.30 13.45 -5.42
N LYS A 85 -1.27 14.31 -5.42
CA LYS A 85 -0.42 14.55 -4.25
C LYS A 85 -1.23 15.05 -3.04
N ASP A 86 -2.14 15.99 -3.24
CA ASP A 86 -2.95 16.52 -2.15
C ASP A 86 -3.96 15.48 -1.66
N LYS A 87 -4.60 14.74 -2.57
CA LYS A 87 -5.46 13.61 -2.20
C LYS A 87 -4.73 12.53 -1.40
N MET A 88 -3.47 12.24 -1.71
CA MET A 88 -2.66 11.33 -0.90
C MET A 88 -2.45 11.86 0.53
N LYS A 89 -2.17 13.16 0.69
CA LYS A 89 -2.05 13.78 2.04
C LYS A 89 -3.37 13.72 2.79
N ASP A 90 -4.49 13.97 2.11
CA ASP A 90 -5.82 13.89 2.73
C ASP A 90 -6.07 12.46 3.24
N LEU A 91 -5.82 11.44 2.43
CA LEU A 91 -5.95 10.04 2.83
C LEU A 91 -5.06 9.68 4.02
N ILE A 92 -3.85 10.22 4.09
CA ILE A 92 -2.94 10.05 5.23
C ILE A 92 -3.51 10.73 6.48
N SER A 93 -4.04 11.95 6.36
CA SER A 93 -4.61 12.71 7.48
C SER A 93 -5.84 12.07 8.11
N LEU A 94 -6.57 11.25 7.32
CA LEU A 94 -7.75 10.52 7.79
C LEU A 94 -7.41 9.31 8.67
N ASP A 95 -6.13 8.90 8.76
CA ASP A 95 -5.64 7.76 9.55
C ASP A 95 -6.50 6.49 9.37
N ILE A 96 -6.80 6.19 8.11
CA ILE A 96 -7.69 5.07 7.74
C ILE A 96 -7.01 3.75 8.10
N VAL A 97 -7.69 2.93 8.90
CA VAL A 97 -7.21 1.59 9.26
C VAL A 97 -7.13 0.68 8.03
N ILE A 98 -5.95 0.10 7.80
CA ILE A 98 -5.72 -0.90 6.74
C ILE A 98 -6.05 -2.30 7.30
N ASN A 99 -7.13 -2.88 6.81
CA ASN A 99 -7.56 -4.22 7.20
C ASN A 99 -7.04 -5.29 6.22
N LYS A 100 -6.19 -6.17 6.71
CA LYS A 100 -5.73 -7.35 5.96
C LYS A 100 -6.76 -8.46 6.11
N VAL A 101 -7.27 -8.94 4.98
CA VAL A 101 -8.20 -10.06 4.93
C VAL A 101 -7.51 -11.25 4.28
N THR A 102 -7.56 -12.42 4.94
CA THR A 102 -7.04 -13.67 4.39
C THR A 102 -8.21 -14.55 3.99
N VAL A 103 -8.33 -14.83 2.69
CA VAL A 103 -9.43 -15.60 2.10
C VAL A 103 -8.88 -16.75 1.28
N LYS A 104 -9.74 -17.72 0.96
CA LYS A 104 -9.40 -18.79 0.02
C LYS A 104 -9.23 -18.22 -1.39
N LYS A 105 -8.50 -18.94 -2.25
CA LYS A 105 -8.24 -18.53 -3.63
C LYS A 105 -9.52 -18.24 -4.40
N GLU A 106 -10.53 -19.09 -4.25
CA GLU A 106 -11.81 -18.98 -4.97
C GLU A 106 -12.56 -17.70 -4.58
N GLU A 107 -12.47 -17.32 -3.30
CA GLU A 107 -13.09 -16.10 -2.76
C GLU A 107 -12.31 -14.85 -3.19
N ALA A 108 -10.98 -14.90 -3.20
CA ALA A 108 -10.15 -13.82 -3.76
C ALA A 108 -10.50 -13.54 -5.24
N ILE A 109 -10.71 -14.59 -6.05
CA ILE A 109 -11.13 -14.43 -7.45
C ILE A 109 -12.50 -13.75 -7.55
N LYS A 110 -13.45 -14.11 -6.68
CA LYS A 110 -14.79 -13.47 -6.65
C LYS A 110 -14.71 -11.99 -6.32
N ILE A 111 -13.95 -11.62 -5.28
CA ILE A 111 -13.74 -10.23 -4.88
C ILE A 111 -13.17 -9.43 -6.05
N LEU A 112 -12.09 -9.93 -6.67
CA LEU A 112 -11.44 -9.23 -7.79
C LEU A 112 -12.36 -9.07 -9.01
N LYS A 113 -13.19 -10.07 -9.34
CA LYS A 113 -14.17 -9.96 -10.43
C LYS A 113 -15.30 -8.97 -10.14
N SER A 114 -15.69 -8.81 -8.87
CA SER A 114 -16.73 -7.85 -8.49
C SER A 114 -16.26 -6.38 -8.50
N LEU A 115 -14.95 -6.16 -8.60
CA LEU A 115 -14.32 -4.84 -8.65
C LEU A 115 -14.02 -4.37 -10.10
N GLN A 116 -14.36 -5.18 -11.11
CA GLN A 116 -14.25 -4.87 -12.54
C GLN A 116 -15.59 -4.43 -13.10
#